data_AF-A0A554J5Y1-F1
#
_entry.id   AF-A0A554J5Y1-F1
#
_cell.length_a   1.000
_cell.length_b   1.000
_cell.length_c   1.000
_cell.angle_alpha   90.00
_cell.angle_beta   90.00
_cell.angle_gamma   90.00
#
_symmetry.space_group_name_H-M   'P 1'
#
loop_
_entity.id
_entity.type
_entity.pdbx_description
1 polymer ?
#
loop_
_entity_poly.entity_id
_entity_poly.type
_entity_poly.pdbx_seq_one_letter_code
_entity_poly.pdbx_strand_id
1 'polypeptide(L)'
;MAERFFRGASLSLQEMDAEILRMVAFQKDRYGFYIDSNAEETARLARDFYPHLTVRVIYNPTVQDVREALGKKIPVVALVNGQKLGNPFYTPPGPDRHALIVKGVTGEKFITNDPGTRRGADFVYPISTVMNALEDYDGGTPGTGKPVILLVTPK
;
A
#
# COMPACT_ATOMS: atom_id res chain seq x y z
N MET A 1 -8.06 0.46 -4.57
CA MET A 1 -8.58 -0.08 -3.27
C MET A 1 -8.77 1.02 -2.23
N ALA A 2 -7.74 1.80 -1.85
CA ALA A 2 -7.89 2.86 -0.83
C ALA A 2 -8.92 3.94 -1.20
N GLU A 3 -8.99 4.35 -2.47
CA GLU A 3 -9.99 5.32 -2.95
C GLU A 3 -11.43 4.80 -2.81
N ARG A 4 -11.69 3.55 -3.22
CA ARG A 4 -13.03 2.94 -3.12
C ARG A 4 -13.47 2.69 -1.68
N PHE A 5 -12.52 2.47 -0.75
CA PHE A 5 -12.81 2.37 0.68
C PHE A 5 -13.56 3.62 1.17
N PHE A 6 -13.13 4.82 0.76
CA PHE A 6 -13.81 6.06 1.12
C PHE A 6 -15.18 6.24 0.48
N ARG A 7 -15.41 5.62 -0.67
CA ARG A 7 -16.71 5.66 -1.37
C ARG A 7 -17.70 4.61 -0.87
N GLY A 8 -17.29 3.73 0.05
CA GLY A 8 -18.10 2.59 0.48
C GLY A 8 -18.47 1.64 -0.68
N ALA A 9 -17.71 1.68 -1.77
CA ALA A 9 -18.00 0.94 -2.99
C ALA A 9 -17.21 -0.36 -3.04
N SER A 10 -17.86 -1.46 -3.41
CA SER A 10 -17.18 -2.71 -3.78
C SER A 10 -16.41 -2.54 -5.09
N LEU A 11 -15.40 -3.37 -5.32
CA LEU A 11 -14.65 -3.47 -6.57
C LEU A 11 -14.83 -4.88 -7.12
N SER A 12 -15.40 -5.00 -8.32
CA SER A 12 -15.28 -6.24 -9.09
C SER A 12 -13.88 -6.37 -9.69
N LEU A 13 -13.48 -7.59 -10.05
CA LEU A 13 -12.18 -7.83 -10.71
C LEU A 13 -12.06 -7.05 -12.03
N GLN A 14 -13.15 -6.91 -12.79
CA GLN A 14 -13.16 -6.13 -14.03
C GLN A 14 -12.96 -4.64 -13.77
N GLU A 15 -13.59 -4.09 -12.74
CA GLU A 15 -13.39 -2.69 -12.38
C GLU A 15 -11.97 -2.43 -11.86
N MET A 16 -11.38 -3.37 -11.11
CA MET A 16 -9.98 -3.28 -10.69
C MET A 16 -9.04 -3.26 -11.89
N ASP A 17 -9.22 -4.17 -12.84
CA ASP A 17 -8.40 -4.25 -14.05
C ASP A 17 -8.51 -2.97 -14.89
N ALA A 18 -9.74 -2.49 -15.13
CA ALA A 18 -9.97 -1.24 -15.84
C ALA A 18 -9.33 -0.03 -15.13
N GLU A 19 -9.39 0.04 -13.80
CA GLU A 19 -8.74 1.11 -13.02
C GLU A 19 -7.22 1.07 -13.14
N ILE A 20 -6.63 -0.13 -13.06
CA ILE A 20 -5.17 -0.33 -13.24
C ILE A 20 -4.77 0.12 -14.64
N LEU A 21 -5.49 -0.29 -15.67
CA LEU A 21 -5.21 0.11 -17.05
C LEU A 21 -5.31 1.63 -17.25
N ARG A 22 -6.30 2.29 -16.62
CA ARG A 22 -6.40 3.76 -16.63
C ARG A 22 -5.20 4.42 -15.96
N MET A 23 -4.76 3.88 -14.82
CA MET A 23 -3.60 4.40 -14.09
C MET A 23 -2.31 4.22 -14.90
N VAL A 24 -2.12 3.06 -15.55
CA VAL A 24 -1.00 2.80 -16.46
C VAL A 24 -0.99 3.77 -17.64
N ALA A 25 -2.15 3.99 -18.27
CA ALA A 25 -2.27 4.95 -19.38
C ALA A 25 -1.93 6.38 -18.93
N PHE A 26 -2.44 6.79 -17.76
CA PHE A 26 -2.14 8.10 -17.17
C PHE A 26 -0.63 8.26 -16.86
N GLN A 27 0.00 7.26 -16.26
CA GLN A 27 1.44 7.29 -15.97
C GLN A 27 2.28 7.37 -17.25
N LYS A 28 1.91 6.63 -18.30
CA LYS A 28 2.58 6.71 -19.61
C LYS A 28 2.47 8.09 -20.24
N ASP A 29 1.27 8.67 -20.25
CA ASP A 29 1.03 10.01 -20.81
C ASP A 29 1.72 11.12 -20.01
N ARG A 30 1.65 11.05 -18.67
CA ARG A 30 2.10 12.13 -17.78
C ARG A 30 3.58 12.07 -17.43
N TYR A 31 4.14 10.88 -17.24
CA TYR A 31 5.51 10.69 -16.75
C TYR A 31 6.43 9.99 -17.75
N GLY A 32 5.89 9.37 -18.80
CA GLY A 32 6.68 8.67 -19.83
C GLY A 32 7.22 7.29 -19.41
N PHE A 33 6.95 6.83 -18.17
CA PHE A 33 7.37 5.52 -17.64
C PHE A 33 6.39 4.99 -16.58
N TYR A 34 6.46 3.67 -16.33
CA TYR A 34 5.71 2.94 -15.29
C TYR A 34 6.66 2.04 -14.48
N ILE A 35 7.70 2.63 -13.87
CA ILE A 35 8.68 1.89 -13.07
C ILE A 35 8.27 1.97 -11.58
N ASP A 36 8.75 1.02 -10.78
CA ASP A 36 8.65 0.99 -9.32
C ASP A 36 8.76 2.39 -8.73
N SER A 37 7.71 2.82 -8.04
CA SER A 37 7.61 4.16 -7.46
C SER A 37 7.99 4.15 -5.99
N ASN A 38 8.82 5.10 -5.59
CA ASN A 38 9.03 5.39 -4.17
C ASN A 38 7.76 5.98 -3.52
N ALA A 39 7.78 6.20 -2.21
CA ALA A 39 6.63 6.71 -1.47
C ALA A 39 6.17 8.10 -1.97
N GLU A 40 7.10 8.98 -2.31
CA GLU A 40 6.77 10.32 -2.82
C GLU A 40 6.18 10.28 -4.23
N GLU A 41 6.68 9.40 -5.09
CA GLU A 41 6.14 9.16 -6.43
C GLU A 41 4.76 8.52 -6.36
N THR A 42 4.57 7.57 -5.43
CA THR A 42 3.26 6.96 -5.14
C THR A 42 2.28 8.02 -4.64
N ALA A 43 2.72 8.91 -3.75
CA ALA A 43 1.91 10.00 -3.25
C ALA A 43 1.58 11.02 -4.35
N ARG A 44 2.53 11.35 -5.24
CA ARG A 44 2.32 12.21 -6.41
C ARG A 44 1.28 11.60 -7.35
N LEU A 45 1.44 10.32 -7.72
CA LEU A 45 0.49 9.62 -8.58
C LEU A 45 -0.92 9.64 -7.97
N ALA A 46 -1.05 9.35 -6.68
CA ALA A 46 -2.35 9.35 -6.02
C ALA A 46 -2.99 10.74 -6.00
N ARG A 47 -2.23 11.82 -5.79
CA ARG A 47 -2.74 13.20 -5.84
C ARG A 47 -3.13 13.61 -7.27
N ASP A 48 -2.34 13.24 -8.26
CA ASP A 48 -2.55 13.61 -9.66
C ASP A 48 -3.73 12.85 -10.27
N PHE A 49 -3.83 11.54 -9.99
CA PHE A 49 -4.86 10.66 -10.53
C PHE A 49 -6.19 10.75 -9.77
N TYR A 50 -6.12 10.96 -8.45
CA TYR A 50 -7.30 11.14 -7.60
C TYR A 50 -7.26 12.52 -6.91
N PRO A 51 -7.60 13.62 -7.61
CA PRO A 51 -7.43 14.99 -7.12
C PRO A 51 -8.31 15.34 -5.91
N HIS A 52 -9.26 14.49 -5.56
CA HIS A 52 -10.13 14.60 -4.37
C HIS A 52 -9.51 13.96 -3.12
N LEU A 53 -8.32 13.34 -3.23
CA LEU A 53 -7.60 12.75 -2.11
C LEU A 53 -6.45 13.64 -1.66
N THR A 54 -6.11 13.51 -0.38
CA THR A 54 -4.88 14.01 0.24
C THR A 54 -4.04 12.80 0.62
N VAL A 55 -2.74 12.87 0.34
CA VAL A 55 -1.79 11.80 0.67
C VAL A 55 -0.66 12.35 1.50
N ARG A 56 -0.41 11.76 2.66
CA ARG A 56 0.70 12.10 3.56
C ARG A 56 1.65 10.92 3.66
N VAL A 57 2.90 11.15 3.28
CA VAL A 57 4.00 10.18 3.45
C VAL A 57 4.53 10.30 4.88
N ILE A 58 4.73 9.17 5.56
CA ILE A 58 5.29 9.12 6.91
C ILE A 58 6.46 8.14 6.91
N TYR A 59 7.65 8.67 7.12
CA TYR A 59 8.87 7.89 7.29
C TYR A 59 9.08 7.49 8.74
N ASN A 60 9.65 6.30 8.95
CA ASN A 60 9.88 5.68 10.25
C ASN A 60 8.63 5.67 11.14
N PRO A 61 7.46 5.21 10.64
CA PRO A 61 6.24 5.21 11.43
C PRO A 61 6.36 4.25 12.62
N THR A 62 5.77 4.64 13.73
CA THR A 62 5.56 3.78 14.88
C THR A 62 4.28 2.94 14.71
N VAL A 63 4.14 1.87 15.49
CA VAL A 63 2.87 1.12 15.58
C VAL A 63 1.71 2.04 16.00
N GLN A 64 2.01 3.03 16.86
CA GLN A 64 1.02 3.97 17.34
C GLN A 64 0.51 4.88 16.21
N ASP A 65 1.38 5.34 15.31
CA ASP A 65 0.97 6.13 14.13
C ASP A 65 -0.05 5.37 13.26
N VAL A 66 0.20 4.07 13.05
CA VAL A 66 -0.71 3.19 12.29
C VAL A 66 -2.04 3.03 13.04
N ARG A 67 -2.01 2.76 14.35
CA ARG A 67 -3.22 2.61 15.17
C ARG A 67 -4.06 3.89 15.20
N GLU A 68 -3.43 5.05 15.32
CA GLU A 68 -4.12 6.35 15.32
C GLU A 68 -4.77 6.64 13.97
N ALA A 69 -4.11 6.33 12.86
CA ALA A 69 -4.71 6.44 11.53
C ALA A 69 -5.94 5.54 11.40
N LEU A 70 -5.82 4.27 11.79
CA LEU A 70 -6.93 3.31 11.72
C LEU A 70 -8.09 3.69 12.65
N GLY A 71 -7.80 4.23 13.84
CA GLY A 71 -8.81 4.76 14.77
C GLY A 71 -9.60 5.94 14.20
N LYS A 72 -8.98 6.70 13.28
CA LYS A 72 -9.62 7.77 12.51
C LYS A 72 -10.30 7.27 11.22
N LYS A 73 -10.39 5.95 11.03
CA LYS A 73 -10.90 5.30 9.80
C LYS A 73 -10.10 5.68 8.54
N ILE A 74 -8.80 5.95 8.72
CA ILE A 74 -7.88 6.24 7.62
C ILE A 74 -7.15 4.94 7.26
N PRO A 75 -7.36 4.36 6.08
CA PRO A 75 -6.60 3.21 5.63
C PRO A 75 -5.13 3.59 5.42
N VAL A 76 -4.24 2.68 5.79
CA VAL A 76 -2.80 2.88 5.68
C VAL A 76 -2.29 2.06 4.50
N VAL A 77 -1.67 2.72 3.53
CA VAL A 77 -0.92 2.03 2.47
C VAL A 77 0.50 1.80 3.00
N ALA A 78 0.87 0.54 3.17
CA ALA A 78 2.19 0.14 3.63
C ALA A 78 3.03 -0.29 2.42
N LEU A 79 4.17 0.38 2.21
CA LEU A 79 5.19 -0.07 1.26
C LEU A 79 6.11 -1.02 2.01
N VAL A 80 6.29 -2.22 1.46
CA VAL A 80 6.94 -3.32 2.15
C VAL A 80 7.84 -4.12 1.21
N ASN A 81 8.87 -4.72 1.79
CA ASN A 81 9.56 -5.85 1.20
C ASN A 81 8.70 -7.11 1.39
N GLY A 82 8.11 -7.62 0.30
CA GLY A 82 7.16 -8.73 0.36
C GLY A 82 7.78 -10.06 0.79
N GLN A 83 9.08 -10.25 0.61
CA GLN A 83 9.80 -11.44 1.11
C GLN A 83 9.84 -11.46 2.64
N LYS A 84 9.93 -10.28 3.28
CA LYS A 84 9.91 -10.14 4.75
C LYS A 84 8.52 -10.38 5.35
N LEU A 85 7.45 -10.32 4.56
CA LEU A 85 6.09 -10.64 5.03
C LEU A 85 5.90 -12.12 5.33
N GLY A 86 6.69 -13.00 4.68
CA GLY A 86 6.58 -14.44 4.85
C GLY A 86 5.19 -14.99 4.51
N ASN A 87 4.47 -14.37 3.57
CA ASN A 87 3.14 -14.82 3.19
C ASN A 87 3.25 -16.20 2.50
N PRO A 88 2.63 -17.27 3.03
CA PRO A 88 2.73 -18.61 2.47
C PRO A 88 2.03 -18.76 1.12
N PHE A 89 1.23 -17.76 0.71
CA PHE A 89 0.54 -17.76 -0.57
C PHE A 89 1.30 -17.01 -1.68
N TYR A 90 2.47 -16.46 -1.38
CA TYR A 90 3.36 -15.96 -2.41
C TYR A 90 4.11 -17.10 -3.09
N THR A 91 4.32 -16.96 -4.40
CA THR A 91 5.30 -17.79 -5.11
C THR A 91 6.69 -17.46 -4.58
N PRO A 92 7.46 -18.41 -4.02
CA PRO A 92 8.78 -18.15 -3.47
C PRO A 92 9.72 -17.47 -4.49
N PRO A 93 10.55 -16.50 -4.07
CA PRO A 93 10.77 -16.04 -2.69
C PRO A 93 9.72 -15.04 -2.16
N GLY A 94 8.74 -14.67 -2.99
CA GLY A 94 7.84 -13.54 -2.76
C GLY A 94 8.33 -12.26 -3.45
N PRO A 95 7.47 -11.25 -3.59
CA PRO A 95 7.83 -10.00 -4.24
C PRO A 95 8.87 -9.27 -3.39
N ASP A 96 9.95 -8.82 -4.01
CA ASP A 96 10.97 -7.99 -3.36
C ASP A 96 10.41 -6.62 -2.96
N ARG A 97 9.45 -6.10 -3.73
CA ARG A 97 8.73 -4.84 -3.49
C ARG A 97 7.24 -5.07 -3.59
N HIS A 98 6.50 -4.58 -2.60
CA HIS A 98 5.06 -4.76 -2.56
C HIS A 98 4.36 -3.62 -1.82
N ALA A 99 3.08 -3.43 -2.11
CA ALA A 99 2.22 -2.52 -1.38
C ALA A 99 0.96 -3.25 -0.92
N LEU A 100 0.61 -3.09 0.36
CA LEU A 100 -0.62 -3.62 0.92
C LEU A 100 -1.38 -2.53 1.69
N ILE A 101 -2.67 -2.76 1.93
CA ILE A 101 -3.50 -1.84 2.71
C ILE A 101 -3.73 -2.44 4.08
N VAL A 102 -3.34 -1.74 5.13
CA VAL A 102 -3.80 -2.03 6.49
C VAL A 102 -5.12 -1.32 6.72
N LYS A 103 -6.15 -2.08 7.09
CA LYS A 103 -7.52 -1.58 7.27
C LYS A 103 -8.08 -1.79 8.68
N GLY A 104 -7.36 -2.51 9.54
CA GLY A 104 -7.77 -2.73 10.92
C GLY A 104 -6.69 -3.36 11.79
N VAL A 105 -6.98 -3.45 13.09
CA VAL A 105 -6.12 -4.08 14.11
C VAL A 105 -6.99 -5.01 14.95
N THR A 106 -6.46 -6.19 15.25
CA THR A 106 -7.03 -7.12 16.23
C THR A 106 -5.92 -7.67 17.12
N GLY A 107 -5.91 -7.27 18.39
CA GLY A 107 -4.82 -7.59 19.32
C GLY A 107 -3.45 -7.13 18.78
N GLU A 108 -2.54 -8.09 18.61
CA GLU A 108 -1.18 -7.88 18.07
C GLU A 108 -1.08 -8.13 16.56
N LYS A 109 -2.20 -8.05 15.84
CA LYS A 109 -2.25 -8.33 14.41
C LYS A 109 -2.91 -7.20 13.63
N PHE A 110 -2.41 -6.97 12.43
CA PHE A 110 -3.02 -6.11 11.43
C PHE A 110 -3.93 -6.92 10.51
N ILE A 111 -5.10 -6.36 10.20
CA ILE A 111 -6.02 -6.87 9.16
C ILE A 111 -5.72 -6.10 7.89
N THR A 112 -5.41 -6.81 6.81
CA THR A 112 -4.90 -6.24 5.57
C THR A 112 -5.73 -6.61 4.35
N ASN A 113 -5.60 -5.82 3.29
CA ASN A 113 -5.90 -6.25 1.92
C ASN A 113 -4.57 -6.30 1.15
N ASP A 114 -4.19 -7.52 0.78
CA ASP A 114 -2.92 -7.82 0.14
C ASP A 114 -3.13 -8.24 -1.33
N PRO A 115 -2.84 -7.36 -2.31
CA PRO A 115 -3.07 -7.68 -3.72
C PRO A 115 -2.05 -8.69 -4.28
N GLY A 116 -1.02 -9.08 -3.53
CA GLY A 116 0.03 -10.00 -3.97
C GLY A 116 -0.42 -11.46 -4.01
N THR A 117 -1.65 -11.75 -3.57
CA THR A 117 -2.23 -13.09 -3.60
C THR A 117 -3.74 -13.05 -3.78
N ARG A 118 -4.30 -14.11 -4.37
CA ARG A 118 -5.77 -14.29 -4.48
C ARG A 118 -6.45 -14.48 -3.11
N ARG A 119 -5.68 -14.68 -2.04
CA ARG A 119 -6.14 -14.90 -0.66
C ARG A 119 -5.83 -13.72 0.27
N GLY A 120 -5.61 -12.53 -0.29
CA GLY A 120 -5.12 -11.39 0.48
C GLY A 120 -6.20 -10.50 1.09
N ALA A 121 -7.48 -10.74 0.77
CA ALA A 121 -8.58 -10.04 1.42
C ALA A 121 -8.68 -10.45 2.89
N ASP A 122 -8.68 -9.46 3.79
CA ASP A 122 -8.74 -9.67 5.24
C ASP A 122 -7.59 -10.53 5.78
N PHE A 123 -6.47 -10.62 5.04
CA PHE A 123 -5.32 -11.39 5.50
C PHE A 123 -4.72 -10.74 6.75
N VAL A 124 -4.41 -11.57 7.73
CA VAL A 124 -3.97 -11.12 9.04
C VAL A 124 -2.48 -11.37 9.21
N TYR A 125 -1.72 -10.32 9.42
CA TYR A 125 -0.29 -10.39 9.72
C TYR A 125 -0.02 -9.98 11.18
N PRO A 126 0.99 -10.55 11.85
CA PRO A 126 1.51 -9.96 13.08
C PRO A 126 1.95 -8.51 12.84
N ILE A 127 1.70 -7.63 13.81
CA ILE A 127 2.11 -6.22 13.72
C ILE A 127 3.61 -6.12 13.45
N SER A 128 4.41 -6.87 14.21
CA SER A 128 5.88 -6.90 14.05
C SER A 128 6.32 -7.31 12.65
N THR A 129 5.63 -8.27 12.02
CA THR A 129 5.93 -8.70 10.64
C THR A 129 5.74 -7.56 9.64
N VAL A 130 4.61 -6.85 9.70
CA VAL A 130 4.37 -5.74 8.77
C VAL A 130 5.34 -4.59 9.04
N MET A 131 5.52 -4.21 10.31
CA MET A 131 6.41 -3.10 10.68
C MET A 131 7.86 -3.37 10.27
N ASN A 132 8.35 -4.59 10.44
CA ASN A 132 9.71 -4.99 10.03
C ASN A 132 9.87 -5.11 8.50
N ALA A 133 8.77 -5.32 7.79
CA ALA A 133 8.75 -5.38 6.34
C ALA A 133 8.69 -3.99 5.69
N LEU A 134 8.33 -2.93 6.42
CA LEU A 134 8.21 -1.58 5.87
C LEU A 134 9.53 -1.11 5.24
N GLU A 135 9.45 -0.70 3.97
CA GLU A 135 10.62 -0.34 3.19
C GLU A 135 10.21 0.53 2.01
N ASP A 136 10.73 1.76 1.94
CA ASP A 136 10.60 2.63 0.78
C ASP A 136 11.55 2.18 -0.33
N TYR A 137 11.18 2.44 -1.58
CA TYR A 137 12.11 2.27 -2.68
C TYR A 137 12.99 3.52 -2.82
N ASP A 138 14.31 3.39 -2.77
CA ASP A 138 15.26 4.51 -2.87
C ASP A 138 16.09 4.48 -4.17
N GLY A 139 15.69 3.68 -5.16
CA GLY A 139 16.49 3.46 -6.37
C GLY A 139 17.62 2.45 -6.20
N GLY A 140 17.87 1.98 -4.97
CA GLY A 140 18.97 1.09 -4.60
C GLY A 140 18.60 -0.38 -4.47
N THR A 141 19.47 -1.10 -3.75
CA THR A 141 19.33 -2.53 -3.45
C THR A 141 18.14 -2.76 -2.50
N PRO A 142 17.28 -3.76 -2.75
CA PRO A 142 16.27 -4.16 -1.77
C PRO A 142 16.88 -4.39 -0.39
N GLY A 143 16.27 -3.87 0.67
CA GLY A 143 16.75 -3.97 2.04
C GLY A 143 17.30 -2.69 2.67
N THR A 144 17.53 -1.62 1.90
CA THR A 144 18.15 -0.36 2.41
C THR A 144 17.17 0.79 2.61
N GLY A 145 15.94 0.64 2.12
CA GLY A 145 14.90 1.65 2.19
C GLY A 145 14.47 1.99 3.62
N LYS A 146 14.13 3.26 3.84
CA LYS A 146 13.54 3.68 5.13
C LYS A 146 12.13 3.09 5.26
N PRO A 147 11.73 2.61 6.45
CA PRO A 147 10.34 2.26 6.71
C PRO A 147 9.39 3.41 6.36
N VAL A 148 8.34 3.14 5.60
CA VAL A 148 7.42 4.19 5.13
C VAL A 148 5.98 3.69 5.01
N ILE A 149 5.04 4.58 5.33
CA ILE A 149 3.61 4.40 5.05
C ILE A 149 3.05 5.64 4.38
N LEU A 150 1.94 5.46 3.67
CA LEU A 150 1.14 6.56 3.13
C LEU A 150 -0.23 6.54 3.80
N LEU A 151 -0.62 7.69 4.34
CA LEU A 151 -1.98 7.94 4.79
C LEU A 151 -2.74 8.62 3.66
N VAL A 152 -3.82 8.00 3.22
CA VAL A 152 -4.69 8.54 2.17
C VAL A 152 -5.98 8.98 2.83
N THR A 153 -6.44 10.21 2.62
CA THR A 153 -7.71 10.73 3.14
C THR A 153 -8.48 11.46 2.03
N PRO A 154 -9.82 11.55 2.10
CA PRO A 154 -10.55 12.50 1.28
C PRO A 154 -10.18 13.94 1.68
N LYS A 155 -10.37 14.88 0.75
CA LYS A 155 -10.36 16.32 1.02
C LYS A 155 -11.63 16.77 1.72
#